data_AF-A0A387HNU9-F1
#
_entry.id   AF-A0A387HNU9-F1
#
_cell.length_a   1.000
_cell.length_b   1.000
_cell.length_c   1.000
_cell.angle_alpha   90.00
_cell.angle_beta   90.00
_cell.angle_gamma   90.00
#
_symmetry.space_group_name_H-M   'P 1'
#
loop_
_entity.id
_entity.type
_entity.pdbx_description
1 polymer ?
#
loop_
_entity_poly.entity_id
_entity_poly.type
_entity_poly.pdbx_seq_one_letter_code
_entity_poly.pdbx_strand_id
1 'polypeptide(L)'
;MDGDALRAALDQELTRFGEHAINASMTLIELDESAEPAIVTALSEHDWDVVVIGGGIRKPEPLLPLFEQVVNLVRRHAPKAAIAFNTSGGDSLEAAKRWL
;
A
#
# COMPACT_ATOMS: atom_id res chain seq x y z
N MET A 1 -4.90 3.24 18.15
CA MET A 1 -5.97 3.16 17.14
C MET A 1 -6.52 1.76 17.28
N ASP A 2 -7.81 1.59 17.53
CA ASP A 2 -8.42 0.26 17.49
C ASP A 2 -8.45 -0.25 16.03
N GLY A 3 -8.57 -1.56 15.84
CA GLY A 3 -8.53 -2.17 14.51
C GLY A 3 -9.72 -1.79 13.62
N ASP A 4 -10.87 -1.44 14.22
CA ASP A 4 -12.10 -1.11 13.50
C ASP A 4 -12.03 0.30 12.92
N ALA A 5 -11.49 1.25 13.68
CA ALA A 5 -11.20 2.61 13.23
C ALA A 5 -10.17 2.63 12.10
N LEU A 6 -9.17 1.72 12.14
CA LEU A 6 -8.25 1.56 11.03
C LEU A 6 -8.98 1.06 9.78
N ARG A 7 -9.76 -0.03 9.88
CA ARG A 7 -10.54 -0.56 8.75
C ARG A 7 -11.48 0.49 8.15
N ALA A 8 -12.23 1.20 8.99
CA ALA A 8 -13.14 2.25 8.53
C ALA A 8 -12.41 3.35 7.74
N ALA A 9 -11.20 3.73 8.16
CA ALA A 9 -10.38 4.71 7.43
C ALA A 9 -9.89 4.17 6.08
N LEU A 10 -9.56 2.88 6.00
CA LEU A 10 -9.15 2.22 4.76
C LEU A 10 -10.32 2.10 3.76
N ASP A 11 -11.50 1.72 4.25
CA ASP A 11 -12.72 1.64 3.43
C ASP A 11 -13.15 3.01 2.91
N GLN A 12 -13.01 4.05 3.74
CA GLN A 12 -13.24 5.43 3.33
C GLN A 12 -12.28 5.85 2.22
N GLU A 13 -10.99 5.52 2.33
CA GLU A 13 -10.02 5.82 1.27
C GLU A 13 -10.37 5.10 -0.04
N LEU A 14 -10.68 3.80 0.00
CA LEU A 14 -11.09 3.05 -1.19
C LEU A 14 -12.32 3.67 -1.87
N THR A 15 -13.28 4.15 -1.08
CA THR A 15 -14.44 4.90 -1.60
C THR A 15 -13.98 6.17 -2.33
N ARG A 16 -13.07 6.96 -1.73
CA ARG A 16 -12.54 8.18 -2.35
C ARG A 16 -11.78 7.90 -3.65
N PHE A 17 -11.03 6.81 -3.74
CA PHE A 17 -10.40 6.39 -5.01
C PHE A 17 -11.47 6.17 -6.10
N GLY A 18 -12.56 5.47 -5.77
CA GLY A 18 -13.68 5.24 -6.67
C GLY A 18 -14.39 6.52 -7.12
N GLU A 19 -14.58 7.49 -6.23
CA GLU A 19 -15.13 8.83 -6.56
C GLU A 19 -14.29 9.58 -7.59
N HIS A 20 -12.99 9.29 -7.65
CA HIS A 20 -12.05 9.84 -8.63
C HIS A 20 -11.84 8.94 -9.85
N ALA A 21 -12.66 7.89 -10.01
CA ALA A 21 -12.54 6.88 -11.07
C ALA A 21 -11.16 6.20 -11.13
N ILE A 22 -10.49 6.07 -9.98
CA ILE A 22 -9.22 5.36 -9.84
C ILE A 22 -9.53 3.97 -9.30
N ASN A 23 -9.09 2.94 -10.01
CA ASN A 23 -9.15 1.57 -9.51
C ASN A 23 -8.08 1.37 -8.42
N ALA A 24 -8.50 1.01 -7.22
CA ALA A 24 -7.61 0.83 -6.09
C ALA A 24 -7.93 -0.46 -5.34
N SER A 25 -6.88 -1.14 -4.89
CA SER A 25 -6.94 -2.26 -3.96
C SER A 25 -6.08 -1.92 -2.74
N MET A 26 -6.39 -2.55 -1.61
CA MET A 26 -5.66 -2.35 -0.37
C MET A 26 -5.39 -3.69 0.31
N THR A 27 -4.12 -3.98 0.53
CA THR A 27 -3.67 -5.24 1.12
C THR A 27 -3.10 -4.97 2.51
N LEU A 28 -3.74 -5.53 3.53
CA LEU A 28 -3.18 -5.62 4.88
C LEU A 28 -2.26 -6.83 4.95
N ILE A 29 -1.08 -6.64 5.54
CA ILE A 29 -0.04 -7.65 5.61
C ILE A 29 0.17 -8.06 7.07
N GLU A 30 0.05 -9.34 7.35
CA GLU A 30 0.43 -9.93 8.63
C GLU A 30 1.97 -9.95 8.74
N LEU A 31 2.50 -9.64 9.92
CA LEU A 31 3.95 -9.52 10.15
C LEU A 31 4.59 -10.88 10.45
N ASP A 32 4.36 -11.85 9.58
CA ASP A 32 4.90 -13.21 9.66
C ASP A 32 5.38 -13.70 8.28
N GLU A 33 5.65 -15.01 8.15
CA GLU A 33 6.14 -15.64 6.93
C GLU A 33 5.17 -15.56 5.74
N SER A 34 3.90 -15.23 5.96
CA SER A 34 2.90 -15.03 4.90
C SER A 34 2.99 -13.65 4.22
N ALA A 35 3.77 -12.72 4.78
CA ALA A 35 3.87 -11.35 4.30
C ALA A 35 4.32 -11.24 2.85
N GLU A 36 5.43 -11.89 2.50
CA GLU A 36 6.00 -11.82 1.15
C GLU A 36 5.06 -12.42 0.10
N PRO A 37 4.52 -13.65 0.25
CA PRO A 37 3.54 -14.21 -0.69
C PRO A 37 2.32 -13.31 -0.90
N ALA A 38 1.80 -12.70 0.17
CA ALA A 38 0.65 -11.79 0.08
C ALA A 38 0.99 -10.52 -0.72
N ILE A 39 2.16 -9.92 -0.48
CA ILE A 39 2.64 -8.75 -1.23
C ILE A 39 2.82 -9.10 -2.71
N VAL A 40 3.48 -10.22 -3.02
CA VAL A 40 3.72 -10.63 -4.41
C VAL A 40 2.41 -10.89 -5.15
N THR A 41 1.44 -11.52 -4.49
CA THR A 41 0.11 -11.76 -5.06
C THR A 41 -0.56 -10.44 -5.42
N ALA A 42 -0.66 -9.51 -4.45
CA ALA A 42 -1.28 -8.21 -4.67
C ALA A 42 -0.61 -7.38 -5.79
N LEU A 43 0.73 -7.40 -5.84
CA LEU A 43 1.48 -6.69 -6.89
C LEU A 43 1.29 -7.29 -8.29
N SER A 44 0.92 -8.57 -8.38
CA SER A 44 0.76 -9.30 -9.64
C SER A 44 -0.68 -9.34 -10.15
N GLU A 45 -1.66 -8.87 -9.36
CA GLU A 45 -3.09 -8.87 -9.73
C GLU A 45 -3.39 -7.94 -10.91
N HIS A 46 -2.71 -6.81 -10.98
CA HIS A 46 -2.92 -5.78 -12.00
C HIS A 46 -1.60 -5.11 -12.39
N ASP A 47 -1.57 -4.52 -13.59
CA ASP A 47 -0.52 -3.57 -13.97
C ASP A 47 -0.75 -2.24 -13.24
N TRP A 48 -0.29 -2.16 -11.98
CA TRP A 48 -0.47 -0.97 -11.15
C TRP A 48 0.34 0.23 -11.67
N ASP A 49 -0.31 1.40 -11.73
CA ASP A 49 0.39 2.67 -12.03
C ASP A 49 1.13 3.22 -10.82
N VAL A 50 0.60 3.01 -9.61
CA VAL A 50 1.18 3.51 -8.35
C VAL A 50 0.97 2.50 -7.23
N VAL A 51 2.02 2.26 -6.44
CA VAL A 51 1.96 1.49 -5.18
C VAL A 51 2.23 2.41 -4.00
N VAL A 52 1.23 2.58 -3.13
CA VAL A 52 1.37 3.33 -1.88
C VAL A 52 1.82 2.39 -0.77
N ILE A 53 3.02 2.58 -0.23
CA ILE A 53 3.48 1.83 0.94
C ILE A 53 3.06 2.57 2.21
N GLY A 54 2.21 1.94 3.02
CA GLY A 54 1.65 2.53 4.24
C GLY A 54 2.66 2.81 5.35
N GLY A 55 2.30 3.72 6.26
CA GLY A 55 3.13 4.07 7.42
C GLY A 55 3.34 2.92 8.41
N GLY A 56 2.45 1.93 8.44
CA GLY A 56 2.55 0.76 9.33
C GLY A 56 3.78 -0.11 9.06
N ILE A 57 4.28 -0.13 7.82
CA ILE A 57 5.50 -0.86 7.43
C ILE A 57 6.74 0.05 7.54
N ARG A 58 6.60 1.33 7.17
CA ARG A 58 7.74 2.26 7.01
C ARG A 58 8.21 2.95 8.28
N LYS A 59 7.31 3.23 9.23
CA LYS A 59 7.61 4.06 10.39
C LYS A 59 8.19 3.28 11.57
N PRO A 60 7.75 2.04 11.87
CA PRO A 60 8.36 1.27 12.94
C PRO A 60 9.79 0.87 12.57
N GLU A 61 10.77 1.34 13.34
CA GLU A 61 12.20 1.02 13.14
C GLU A 61 12.49 -0.49 13.06
N PRO A 62 11.85 -1.37 13.86
CA PRO A 62 12.05 -2.80 13.74
C PRO A 62 11.59 -3.41 12.39
N LEU A 63 10.75 -2.70 11.63
CA LEU A 63 10.23 -3.16 10.34
C LEU A 63 11.04 -2.62 9.15
N LEU A 64 12.16 -1.92 9.38
CA LEU A 64 13.02 -1.44 8.30
C LEU A 64 13.44 -2.55 7.30
N PRO A 65 13.82 -3.77 7.72
CA PRO A 65 14.14 -4.85 6.77
C PRO A 65 12.94 -5.25 5.91
N LEU A 66 11.74 -5.32 6.50
CA LEU A 66 10.51 -5.62 5.77
C LEU A 66 10.20 -4.49 4.77
N PHE A 67 10.37 -3.23 5.18
CA PHE A 67 10.19 -2.10 4.27
C PHE A 67 11.13 -2.17 3.06
N GLU A 68 12.41 -2.45 3.27
CA GLU A 68 13.38 -2.65 2.19
C GLU A 68 12.93 -3.78 1.25
N GLN A 69 12.48 -4.90 1.82
CA GLN A 69 11.96 -6.03 1.05
C GLN A 69 10.74 -5.63 0.21
N VAL A 70 9.77 -4.91 0.79
CA VAL A 70 8.57 -4.44 0.06
C VAL A 70 8.98 -3.56 -1.12
N VAL A 71 9.90 -2.61 -0.94
CA VAL A 71 10.39 -1.75 -2.05
C VAL A 71 11.00 -2.59 -3.17
N ASN A 72 11.78 -3.61 -2.84
CA ASN A 72 12.39 -4.50 -3.82
C ASN A 72 11.37 -5.41 -4.51
N LEU A 73 10.34 -5.87 -3.79
CA LEU A 73 9.23 -6.64 -4.38
C LEU A 73 8.43 -5.80 -5.37
N VAL A 74 8.11 -4.53 -5.03
CA VAL A 74 7.45 -3.61 -5.96
C VAL A 74 8.27 -3.44 -7.24
N ARG A 75 9.57 -3.17 -7.11
CA ARG A 75 10.46 -3.03 -8.28
C ARG A 75 10.53 -4.29 -9.15
N ARG A 76 10.36 -5.48 -8.57
CA ARG A 76 10.43 -6.75 -9.29
C ARG A 76 9.11 -7.12 -9.95
N HIS A 77 8.00 -6.96 -9.24
CA HIS A 77 6.69 -7.48 -9.64
C HIS A 77 5.78 -6.41 -10.27
N ALA A 78 5.98 -5.14 -9.95
CA ALA A 78 5.29 -4.01 -10.56
C ALA A 78 6.31 -2.94 -11.03
N PRO A 79 7.25 -3.27 -11.95
CA PRO A 79 8.37 -2.40 -12.30
C PRO A 79 7.97 -1.07 -12.94
N LYS A 80 6.74 -0.96 -13.47
CA LYS A 80 6.20 0.27 -14.05
C LYS A 80 5.55 1.19 -13.02
N ALA A 81 5.18 0.65 -11.86
CA ALA A 81 4.47 1.40 -10.85
C ALA A 81 5.40 2.44 -10.19
N ALA A 82 4.92 3.67 -10.04
CA ALA A 82 5.55 4.62 -9.15
C ALA A 82 5.40 4.16 -7.69
N ILE A 83 6.42 4.38 -6.87
CA ILE A 83 6.33 4.13 -5.42
C ILE A 83 5.95 5.43 -4.72
N ALA A 84 4.85 5.38 -3.97
CA ALA A 84 4.35 6.51 -3.20
C ALA A 84 4.35 6.23 -1.69
N PHE A 85 4.49 7.29 -0.91
CA PHE A 85 4.42 7.25 0.55
C PHE A 85 3.39 8.26 1.03
N ASN A 86 2.45 7.80 1.84
CA ASN A 86 1.48 8.62 2.56
C ASN A 86 2.01 9.03 3.94
N THR A 87 1.44 10.09 4.51
CA THR A 87 1.79 10.54 5.87
C THR A 87 0.93 9.84 6.93
N SER A 88 -0.28 9.41 6.56
CA SER A 88 -1.31 8.77 7.37
C SER A 88 -2.15 7.78 6.52
N GLY A 89 -3.03 6.99 7.14
CA GLY A 89 -3.94 6.13 6.36
C GLY A 89 -4.83 6.91 5.39
N GLY A 90 -5.29 8.09 5.78
CA GLY A 90 -6.30 8.89 5.07
C GLY A 90 -5.77 9.87 4.01
N ASP A 91 -4.48 9.83 3.66
CA ASP A 91 -3.92 10.61 2.54
C ASP A 91 -3.30 9.71 1.46
N SER A 92 -3.83 8.50 1.30
CA SER A 92 -3.32 7.53 0.33
C SER A 92 -3.68 7.94 -1.09
N LEU A 93 -4.88 8.49 -1.29
CA LEU A 93 -5.31 9.07 -2.57
C LEU A 93 -4.39 10.22 -3.02
N GLU A 94 -4.09 11.14 -2.12
CA GLU A 94 -3.20 12.27 -2.35
C GLU A 94 -1.79 11.79 -2.66
N ALA A 95 -1.34 10.72 -2.00
CA ALA A 95 -0.05 10.11 -2.27
C ALA A 95 0.02 9.50 -3.68
N ALA A 96 -1.05 8.82 -4.10
CA ALA A 96 -1.15 8.22 -5.42
C ALA A 96 -1.19 9.28 -6.54
N LYS A 97 -2.02 10.32 -6.37
CA LYS A 97 -2.20 11.41 -7.35
C LYS A 97 -0.94 12.20 -7.70
N ARG A 98 0.14 12.10 -6.93
CA ARG A 98 1.43 12.71 -7.31
C ARG A 98 2.07 12.05 -8.53
N TRP A 99 1.59 10.88 -8.93
CA TRP A 99 2.18 10.04 -9.99
C TRP A 99 1.19 9.56 -11.06
N LEU A 100 -0.12 9.85 -10.89
CA LEU A 100 -1.18 9.54 -11.85
C LEU A 100 -1.38 10.68 -12.86
#